data_AF-A0A8D5U5E3-F1
#
_entry.id   AF-A0A8D5U5E3-F1
#
_cell.length_a   1.000
_cell.length_b   1.000
_cell.length_c   1.000
_cell.angle_alpha   90.00
_cell.angle_beta   90.00
_cell.angle_gamma   90.00
#
_symmetry.space_group_name_H-M   'P 1'
#
loop_
_entity.id
_entity.type
_entity.pdbx_description
1 polymer ?
#
loop_
_entity_poly.entity_id
_entity_poly.type
_entity_poly.pdbx_seq_one_letter_code
_entity_poly.pdbx_strand_id
1 'polypeptide(L)'
;MILATLGSNKLVTTVDAIMTEIFTGVRPDKVLVLSEEPRIVELGEVFKAFGLDPQTEVKALGVGVKEWREKLKEIDIDVADITPGRKYMAVSVLNYSNAKEVRYAYLREEGEGYRVFGYVPLKEITVYNVRTGEVVPFEPPKTVNGLPKKAEIGVESLRALYNLYSQLGDVDYDEIGDEDKDRMCKFRAGFLKFKEEEEVRKLVSQGYFLLADTNVYITLGERLGRLCWNKELGFRLLASRSTYGELLNYTKTTQKGEDPKFFLGMSAYRHIHRQPPVGQVGGSDVKFIEEAKALKKEIPDPLAVITRDQGVKRSADSQGVKAVLLSETKKGEGDIGQLLFCESFYRDVEIRVNGELFAKVLKSKFPEERKVEVEVMKAEYNYPYVLSKLEEVLRGKDS
;
A
#
# COMPACT_ATOMS: atom_id res chain seq x y z
N MET A 1 -21.34 -23.82 -9.83
CA MET A 1 -21.61 -22.45 -9.37
C MET A 1 -20.90 -21.44 -10.26
N ILE A 2 -21.62 -20.44 -10.75
CA ILE A 2 -21.11 -19.33 -11.58
C ILE A 2 -21.06 -18.05 -10.75
N LEU A 3 -19.84 -17.56 -10.51
CA LEU A 3 -19.61 -16.23 -9.96
C LEU A 3 -19.44 -15.24 -11.12
N ALA A 4 -20.27 -14.21 -11.20
CA ALA A 4 -20.07 -13.10 -12.10
C ALA A 4 -19.56 -11.87 -11.34
N THR A 5 -18.69 -11.09 -11.96
CA THR A 5 -18.25 -9.78 -11.45
C THR A 5 -18.22 -8.76 -12.58
N LEU A 6 -18.34 -7.47 -12.25
CA LEU A 6 -18.21 -6.41 -13.25
C LEU A 6 -16.73 -6.10 -13.56
N GLY A 7 -16.40 -5.90 -14.83
CA GLY A 7 -15.07 -5.49 -15.26
C GLY A 7 -14.85 -3.98 -15.05
N SER A 8 -13.77 -3.61 -14.39
CA SER A 8 -13.35 -2.22 -14.19
C SER A 8 -12.10 -1.87 -14.99
N ASN A 9 -11.92 -0.58 -15.31
CA ASN A 9 -10.70 -0.07 -15.95
C ASN A 9 -9.46 -0.22 -15.07
N LYS A 10 -9.66 -0.34 -13.75
CA LYS A 10 -8.60 -0.74 -12.82
C LYS A 10 -8.74 -2.23 -12.53
N LEU A 11 -7.72 -3.02 -12.88
CA LEU A 11 -7.74 -4.48 -12.66
C LEU A 11 -7.97 -4.83 -11.19
N VAL A 12 -7.34 -4.07 -10.28
CA VAL A 12 -7.42 -4.28 -8.83
C VAL A 12 -8.85 -4.39 -8.30
N THR A 13 -9.77 -3.54 -8.76
CA THR A 13 -11.16 -3.61 -8.25
C THR A 13 -11.88 -4.86 -8.71
N THR A 14 -11.55 -5.37 -9.91
CA THR A 14 -12.16 -6.61 -10.44
C THR A 14 -11.63 -7.80 -9.64
N VAL A 15 -10.33 -7.81 -9.35
CA VAL A 15 -9.68 -8.84 -8.53
C VAL A 15 -10.21 -8.82 -7.11
N ASP A 16 -10.31 -7.64 -6.48
CA ASP A 16 -10.82 -7.48 -5.12
C ASP A 16 -12.27 -7.94 -4.98
N ALA A 17 -13.11 -7.67 -5.98
CA ALA A 17 -14.50 -8.16 -6.02
C ALA A 17 -14.55 -9.69 -6.02
N ILE A 18 -13.77 -10.34 -6.90
CA ILE A 18 -13.66 -11.80 -6.94
C ILE A 18 -13.18 -12.34 -5.59
N MET A 19 -12.11 -11.76 -5.05
CA MET A 19 -11.53 -12.20 -3.77
C MET A 19 -12.47 -12.00 -2.59
N THR A 20 -13.25 -10.91 -2.59
CA THR A 20 -14.29 -10.65 -1.60
C THR A 20 -15.29 -11.80 -1.59
N GLU A 21 -15.79 -12.19 -2.76
CA GLU A 21 -16.75 -13.29 -2.85
C GLU A 21 -16.17 -14.63 -2.40
N ILE A 22 -14.92 -14.95 -2.76
CA ILE A 22 -14.21 -16.14 -2.24
C ILE A 22 -14.13 -16.11 -0.71
N PHE A 23 -13.90 -14.93 -0.11
CA PHE A 23 -13.86 -14.71 1.33
C PHE A 23 -15.24 -14.62 2.00
N THR A 24 -16.33 -14.59 1.23
CA THR A 24 -17.71 -14.79 1.75
C THR A 24 -18.19 -16.23 1.57
N GLY A 25 -17.28 -17.17 1.29
CA GLY A 25 -17.58 -18.59 1.17
C GLY A 25 -17.92 -19.06 -0.25
N VAL A 26 -17.90 -18.18 -1.27
CA VAL A 26 -18.16 -18.60 -2.67
C VAL A 26 -17.03 -19.52 -3.16
N ARG A 27 -17.42 -20.64 -3.78
CA ARG A 27 -16.54 -21.66 -4.38
C ARG A 27 -16.98 -21.89 -5.82
N PRO A 28 -16.54 -21.05 -6.77
CA PRO A 28 -17.05 -21.09 -8.14
C PRO A 28 -16.39 -22.21 -8.96
N ASP A 29 -17.16 -22.79 -9.89
CA ASP A 29 -16.64 -23.62 -10.99
C ASP A 29 -16.33 -22.75 -12.22
N LYS A 30 -16.93 -21.56 -12.28
CA LYS A 30 -16.75 -20.58 -13.35
C LYS A 30 -16.76 -19.16 -12.80
N VAL A 31 -15.81 -18.35 -13.25
CA VAL A 31 -15.77 -16.90 -12.99
C VAL A 31 -16.00 -16.15 -14.29
N LEU A 32 -17.09 -15.37 -14.34
CA LEU A 32 -17.48 -14.54 -15.47
C LEU A 32 -17.19 -13.07 -15.18
N VAL A 33 -16.26 -12.46 -15.91
CA VAL A 33 -16.06 -11.00 -15.86
C VAL A 33 -16.91 -10.34 -16.93
N LEU A 34 -17.94 -9.62 -16.51
CA LEU A 34 -18.86 -8.91 -17.41
C LEU A 34 -18.34 -7.50 -17.67
N SER A 35 -17.98 -7.19 -18.91
CA SER A 35 -17.31 -5.93 -19.24
C SER A 35 -17.85 -5.28 -20.51
N GLU A 36 -17.58 -3.99 -20.70
CA GLU A 36 -17.84 -3.33 -21.99
C GLU A 36 -16.89 -3.85 -23.09
N GLU A 37 -15.64 -4.16 -22.71
CA GLU A 37 -14.55 -4.53 -23.62
C GLU A 37 -13.85 -5.83 -23.17
N PRO A 38 -13.25 -6.61 -24.09
CA PRO A 38 -12.44 -7.77 -23.74
C PRO A 38 -11.27 -7.39 -22.82
N ARG A 39 -11.03 -8.18 -21.78
CA ARG A 39 -9.89 -8.03 -20.87
C ARG A 39 -9.39 -9.40 -20.45
N ILE A 40 -8.12 -9.46 -20.05
CA ILE A 40 -7.51 -10.65 -19.47
C ILE A 40 -7.44 -10.46 -17.95
N VAL A 41 -7.94 -11.45 -17.21
CA VAL A 41 -7.85 -11.58 -15.75
C VAL A 41 -7.34 -12.99 -15.46
N GLU A 42 -6.10 -13.10 -15.01
CA GLU A 42 -5.46 -14.40 -14.73
C GLU A 42 -5.33 -14.59 -13.23
N LEU A 43 -6.22 -15.41 -12.65
CA LEU A 43 -6.23 -15.70 -11.21
C LEU A 43 -5.98 -17.18 -10.90
N GLY A 44 -5.51 -17.97 -11.88
CA GLY A 44 -5.37 -19.43 -11.76
C GLY A 44 -4.55 -19.86 -10.54
N GLU A 45 -3.36 -19.28 -10.35
CA GLU A 45 -2.51 -19.61 -9.19
C GLU A 45 -3.11 -19.16 -7.85
N VAL A 46 -3.88 -18.06 -7.86
CA VAL A 46 -4.62 -17.58 -6.68
C VAL A 46 -5.73 -18.57 -6.31
N PHE A 47 -6.51 -19.03 -7.29
CA PHE A 47 -7.58 -20.01 -7.07
C PHE A 47 -7.03 -21.37 -6.61
N LYS A 48 -5.94 -21.84 -7.21
CA LYS A 48 -5.28 -23.09 -6.80
C LYS A 48 -4.83 -23.05 -5.34
N ALA A 49 -4.40 -21.89 -4.84
CA ALA A 49 -4.03 -21.73 -3.43
C ALA A 49 -5.19 -22.01 -2.46
N PHE A 50 -6.44 -21.87 -2.92
CA PHE A 50 -7.66 -22.20 -2.17
C PHE A 50 -8.30 -23.54 -2.59
N GLY A 51 -7.62 -24.32 -3.44
CA GLY A 51 -8.13 -25.61 -3.92
C GLY A 51 -9.26 -25.46 -4.94
N LEU A 52 -9.29 -24.33 -5.64
CA LEU A 52 -10.26 -24.00 -6.67
C LEU A 52 -9.61 -24.08 -8.06
N ASP A 53 -10.38 -24.51 -9.05
CA ASP A 53 -9.97 -24.53 -10.46
C ASP A 53 -11.10 -24.01 -11.37
N PRO A 54 -11.55 -22.75 -11.20
CA PRO A 54 -12.65 -22.23 -11.97
C PRO A 54 -12.21 -21.88 -13.39
N GLN A 55 -13.10 -22.13 -14.35
CA GLN A 55 -12.95 -21.58 -15.70
C GLN A 55 -13.17 -20.06 -15.63
N THR A 56 -12.15 -19.27 -16.00
CA THR A 56 -12.25 -17.80 -16.03
C THR A 56 -12.53 -17.34 -17.45
N GLU A 57 -13.62 -16.62 -17.66
CA GLU A 57 -14.03 -16.09 -18.97
C GLU A 57 -14.41 -14.61 -18.82
N VAL A 58 -13.95 -13.78 -19.75
CA VAL A 58 -14.37 -12.38 -19.84
C VAL A 58 -15.38 -12.24 -20.96
N LYS A 59 -16.62 -11.87 -20.62
CA LYS A 59 -17.72 -11.72 -21.56
C LYS A 59 -17.96 -10.24 -21.85
N ALA A 60 -17.51 -9.81 -23.03
CA ALA A 60 -17.74 -8.46 -23.52
C ALA A 60 -19.20 -8.27 -23.93
N LEU A 61 -19.94 -7.47 -23.15
CA LEU A 61 -21.35 -7.19 -23.38
C LEU A 61 -21.56 -5.99 -24.31
N GLY A 62 -20.54 -5.17 -24.54
CA GLY A 62 -20.66 -3.91 -25.31
C GLY A 62 -21.02 -2.72 -24.42
N VAL A 63 -21.19 -1.55 -25.05
CA VAL A 63 -21.37 -0.27 -24.35
C VAL A 63 -22.84 0.09 -24.23
N GLY A 64 -23.28 0.45 -23.02
CA GLY A 64 -24.60 1.04 -22.78
C GLY A 64 -25.70 0.04 -22.38
N VAL A 65 -26.76 0.56 -21.77
CA VAL A 65 -27.80 -0.22 -21.09
C VAL A 65 -28.52 -1.21 -22.03
N LYS A 66 -28.72 -0.84 -23.31
CA LYS A 66 -29.43 -1.71 -24.28
C LYS A 66 -28.68 -3.02 -24.51
N GLU A 67 -27.39 -2.94 -24.85
CA GLU A 67 -26.54 -4.10 -25.10
C GLU A 67 -26.46 -5.02 -23.87
N TRP A 68 -26.30 -4.41 -22.68
CA TRP A 68 -26.28 -5.12 -21.42
C TRP A 68 -27.60 -5.84 -21.14
N ARG A 69 -28.73 -5.16 -21.31
CA ARG A 69 -30.07 -5.74 -21.11
C ARG A 69 -30.33 -6.94 -22.02
N GLU A 70 -29.91 -6.87 -23.28
CA GLU A 70 -30.14 -7.93 -24.25
C GLU A 70 -29.30 -9.17 -23.93
N LYS A 71 -28.01 -8.99 -23.61
CA LYS A 71 -27.08 -10.11 -23.41
C LYS A 71 -27.10 -10.72 -22.01
N LEU A 72 -27.46 -9.96 -20.97
CA LEU A 72 -27.47 -10.47 -19.59
C LEU A 72 -28.54 -11.54 -19.35
N LYS A 73 -29.67 -11.47 -20.06
CA LYS A 73 -30.79 -12.40 -19.89
C LYS A 73 -30.45 -13.85 -20.24
N GLU A 74 -29.45 -14.03 -21.09
CA GLU A 74 -29.01 -15.33 -21.59
C GLU A 74 -27.92 -15.97 -20.71
N ILE A 75 -27.52 -15.30 -19.63
CA ILE A 75 -26.44 -15.74 -18.75
C ILE A 75 -27.05 -16.22 -17.45
N ASP A 76 -26.82 -17.50 -17.14
CA ASP A 76 -27.12 -18.05 -15.83
C ASP A 76 -26.00 -17.66 -14.85
N ILE A 77 -26.38 -17.11 -13.70
CA ILE A 77 -25.46 -16.56 -12.71
C ILE A 77 -25.98 -16.96 -11.32
N ASP A 78 -25.11 -17.54 -10.49
CA ASP A 78 -25.48 -17.81 -9.10
C ASP A 78 -25.29 -16.56 -8.24
N VAL A 79 -24.10 -15.95 -8.30
CA VAL A 79 -23.76 -14.74 -7.55
C VAL A 79 -23.18 -13.71 -8.51
N ALA A 80 -23.68 -12.48 -8.47
CA ALA A 80 -23.17 -11.36 -9.25
C ALA A 80 -22.65 -10.24 -8.34
N ASP A 81 -21.34 -10.02 -8.30
CA ASP A 81 -20.73 -8.86 -7.61
C ASP A 81 -20.75 -7.62 -8.53
N ILE A 82 -21.47 -6.59 -8.09
CA ILE A 82 -21.64 -5.33 -8.83
C ILE A 82 -20.73 -4.19 -8.35
N THR A 83 -19.89 -4.41 -7.33
CA THR A 83 -18.99 -3.42 -6.73
C THR A 83 -18.05 -2.72 -7.72
N PRO A 84 -17.34 -3.43 -8.62
CA PRO A 84 -16.37 -2.80 -9.52
C PRO A 84 -17.00 -2.04 -10.70
N GLY A 85 -18.32 -2.16 -10.91
CA GLY A 85 -18.97 -1.64 -12.09
C GLY A 85 -19.25 -0.14 -12.06
N ARG A 86 -19.37 0.45 -13.25
CA ARG A 86 -20.03 1.76 -13.39
C ARG A 86 -21.48 1.63 -12.90
N LYS A 87 -22.03 2.72 -12.38
CA LYS A 87 -23.41 2.78 -11.85
C LYS A 87 -24.43 2.13 -12.79
N TYR A 88 -24.35 2.41 -14.09
CA TYR A 88 -25.29 1.86 -15.06
C TYR A 88 -25.11 0.35 -15.29
N MET A 89 -23.88 -0.19 -15.21
CA MET A 89 -23.60 -1.62 -15.33
C MET A 89 -24.18 -2.37 -14.14
N ALA A 90 -23.96 -1.84 -12.93
CA ALA A 90 -24.54 -2.36 -11.69
C ALA A 90 -26.08 -2.39 -11.74
N VAL A 91 -26.70 -1.27 -12.15
CA VAL A 91 -28.16 -1.19 -12.37
C VAL A 91 -28.62 -2.18 -13.44
N SER A 92 -27.84 -2.40 -14.49
CA SER A 92 -28.20 -3.35 -15.55
C SER A 92 -28.16 -4.79 -15.06
N VAL A 93 -27.14 -5.19 -14.30
CA VAL A 93 -27.08 -6.52 -13.68
C VAL A 93 -28.24 -6.73 -12.69
N LEU A 94 -28.52 -5.73 -11.85
CA LEU A 94 -29.60 -5.82 -10.87
C LEU A 94 -30.97 -6.04 -11.53
N ASN A 95 -31.26 -5.33 -12.61
CA ASN A 95 -32.58 -5.33 -13.25
C ASN A 95 -32.75 -6.39 -14.35
N TYR A 96 -31.67 -6.82 -15.01
CA TYR A 96 -31.78 -7.62 -16.24
C TYR A 96 -31.04 -8.96 -16.20
N SER A 97 -30.21 -9.22 -15.18
CA SER A 97 -29.61 -10.55 -15.00
C SER A 97 -30.57 -11.49 -14.28
N ASN A 98 -30.43 -12.79 -14.55
CA ASN A 98 -31.11 -13.85 -13.80
C ASN A 98 -30.32 -14.29 -12.55
N ALA A 99 -29.41 -13.44 -12.06
CA ALA A 99 -28.56 -13.79 -10.92
C ALA A 99 -29.39 -14.07 -9.67
N LYS A 100 -29.17 -15.23 -9.03
CA LYS A 100 -29.86 -15.61 -7.77
C LYS A 100 -29.55 -14.62 -6.67
N GLU A 101 -28.29 -14.23 -6.55
CA GLU A 101 -27.83 -13.17 -5.67
C GLU A 101 -27.12 -12.07 -6.45
N VAL A 102 -27.36 -10.82 -6.06
CA VAL A 102 -26.60 -9.67 -6.55
C VAL A 102 -25.98 -9.01 -5.33
N ARG A 103 -24.66 -8.95 -5.28
CA ARG A 103 -23.91 -8.54 -4.11
C ARG A 103 -23.13 -7.25 -4.34
N TYR A 104 -23.04 -6.43 -3.30
CA TYR A 104 -22.31 -5.18 -3.30
C TYR A 104 -21.48 -5.07 -2.02
N ALA A 105 -20.17 -4.95 -2.16
CA ALA A 105 -19.23 -4.71 -1.08
C ALA A 105 -19.17 -3.21 -0.78
N TYR A 106 -19.86 -2.80 0.27
CA TYR A 106 -19.91 -1.41 0.72
C TYR A 106 -18.71 -1.09 1.59
N LEU A 107 -17.95 -0.07 1.19
CA LEU A 107 -16.91 0.56 1.99
C LEU A 107 -17.27 2.04 2.18
N ARG A 108 -17.34 2.50 3.43
CA ARG A 108 -17.70 3.90 3.73
C ARG A 108 -16.67 4.90 3.19
N GLU A 109 -15.39 4.59 3.35
CA GLU A 109 -14.27 5.43 2.92
C GLU A 109 -13.65 4.89 1.62
N GLU A 110 -14.36 5.05 0.50
CA GLU A 110 -13.96 4.53 -0.82
C GLU A 110 -12.57 5.02 -1.29
N GLY A 111 -12.09 6.14 -0.74
CA GLY A 111 -10.76 6.70 -1.05
C GLY A 111 -9.59 5.75 -0.76
N GLU A 112 -9.80 4.73 0.07
CA GLU A 112 -8.78 3.72 0.41
C GLU A 112 -8.76 2.50 -0.54
N GLY A 113 -9.85 2.26 -1.30
CA GLY A 113 -10.19 0.94 -1.87
C GLY A 113 -9.57 0.55 -3.22
N TYR A 114 -8.51 1.21 -3.69
CA TYR A 114 -7.84 0.86 -4.97
C TYR A 114 -6.43 0.29 -4.74
N ARG A 115 -6.31 -0.76 -3.93
CA ARG A 115 -5.04 -1.42 -3.57
C ARG A 115 -5.25 -2.93 -3.46
N VAL A 116 -4.20 -3.71 -3.23
CA VAL A 116 -4.30 -5.17 -3.12
C VAL A 116 -5.37 -5.61 -2.11
N PHE A 117 -6.13 -6.66 -2.47
CA PHE A 117 -7.15 -7.27 -1.61
C PHE A 117 -6.67 -7.46 -0.16
N GLY A 118 -7.51 -7.05 0.79
CA GLY A 118 -7.19 -7.06 2.22
C GLY A 118 -6.51 -5.78 2.72
N TYR A 119 -6.09 -4.85 1.86
CA TYR A 119 -5.47 -3.59 2.31
C TYR A 119 -6.36 -2.79 3.27
N VAL A 120 -7.66 -2.75 2.99
CA VAL A 120 -8.69 -2.26 3.92
C VAL A 120 -9.11 -3.43 4.81
N PRO A 121 -9.23 -3.25 6.14
CA PRO A 121 -9.71 -4.30 7.02
C PRO A 121 -11.08 -4.81 6.57
N LEU A 122 -11.23 -6.12 6.38
CA LEU A 122 -12.50 -6.69 5.89
C LEU A 122 -13.69 -6.40 6.82
N LYS A 123 -13.44 -6.19 8.12
CA LYS A 123 -14.45 -5.72 9.10
C LYS A 123 -15.06 -4.35 8.78
N GLU A 124 -14.40 -3.54 7.96
CA GLU A 124 -14.89 -2.22 7.51
C GLU A 124 -15.68 -2.31 6.20
N ILE A 125 -15.70 -3.50 5.58
CA ILE A 125 -16.45 -3.79 4.36
C ILE A 125 -17.71 -4.56 4.76
N THR A 126 -18.87 -4.11 4.31
CA THR A 126 -20.13 -4.85 4.48
C THR A 126 -20.61 -5.34 3.13
N VAL A 127 -20.74 -6.66 2.97
CA VAL A 127 -21.27 -7.25 1.73
C VAL A 127 -22.78 -7.40 1.87
N TYR A 128 -23.52 -6.72 1.00
CA TYR A 128 -24.98 -6.79 0.95
C TYR A 128 -25.43 -7.62 -0.24
N ASN A 129 -26.36 -8.57 -0.03
CA ASN A 129 -27.21 -9.03 -1.12
C ASN A 129 -28.26 -7.95 -1.39
N VAL A 130 -28.10 -7.18 -2.46
CA VAL A 130 -28.97 -6.04 -2.75
C VAL A 130 -30.38 -6.43 -3.19
N ARG A 131 -30.62 -7.71 -3.52
CA ARG A 131 -31.97 -8.21 -3.82
C ARG A 131 -32.80 -8.44 -2.55
N THR A 132 -32.17 -8.97 -1.49
CA THR A 132 -32.85 -9.32 -0.23
C THR A 132 -32.65 -8.28 0.86
N GLY A 133 -31.59 -7.48 0.78
CA GLY A 133 -31.16 -6.54 1.82
C GLY A 133 -30.34 -7.20 2.93
N GLU A 134 -30.06 -8.50 2.83
CA GLU A 134 -29.33 -9.24 3.86
C GLU A 134 -27.82 -9.00 3.76
N VAL A 135 -27.15 -9.06 4.92
CA VAL A 135 -25.70 -8.98 5.02
C VAL A 135 -25.11 -10.38 4.85
N VAL A 136 -24.12 -10.50 3.97
CA VAL A 136 -23.36 -11.73 3.76
C VAL A 136 -22.11 -11.68 4.65
N PRO A 137 -21.92 -12.65 5.57
CA PRO A 137 -20.76 -12.66 6.44
C PRO A 137 -19.49 -13.07 5.68
N PHE A 138 -18.34 -12.61 6.18
CA PHE A 138 -17.05 -13.14 5.76
C PHE A 138 -16.80 -14.51 6.41
N GLU A 139 -16.30 -15.44 5.62
CA GLU A 139 -15.87 -16.78 5.98
C GLU A 139 -14.46 -17.02 5.38
N PRO A 140 -13.40 -16.57 6.08
CA PRO A 140 -12.03 -16.63 5.56
C PRO A 140 -11.64 -18.06 5.15
N PRO A 141 -11.25 -18.29 3.89
CA PRO A 141 -10.93 -19.61 3.38
C PRO A 141 -9.60 -20.12 3.96
N LYS A 142 -9.51 -21.43 4.15
CA LYS A 142 -8.22 -22.11 4.33
C LYS A 142 -7.52 -22.28 2.98
N THR A 143 -6.20 -22.24 3.00
CA THR A 143 -5.37 -22.57 1.83
C THR A 143 -5.07 -24.07 1.75
N VAL A 144 -4.71 -24.57 0.57
CA VAL A 144 -4.31 -25.96 0.37
C VAL A 144 -2.93 -26.26 0.96
N ASN A 145 -2.69 -27.53 1.26
CA ASN A 145 -1.38 -28.01 1.71
C ASN A 145 -0.35 -28.00 0.57
N GLY A 146 0.94 -27.92 0.92
CA GLY A 146 2.04 -28.03 -0.04
C GLY A 146 2.40 -26.74 -0.78
N LEU A 147 1.75 -25.62 -0.47
CA LEU A 147 2.15 -24.30 -0.97
C LEU A 147 3.54 -23.91 -0.45
N PRO A 148 4.32 -23.11 -1.20
CA PRO A 148 5.60 -22.59 -0.74
C PRO A 148 5.48 -21.92 0.64
N LYS A 149 6.35 -22.33 1.56
CA LYS A 149 6.34 -21.83 2.95
C LYS A 149 6.78 -20.37 3.03
N LYS A 150 7.55 -19.89 2.05
CA LYS A 150 8.07 -18.53 1.97
C LYS A 150 7.48 -17.81 0.77
N ALA A 151 7.09 -16.57 0.97
CA ALA A 151 6.58 -15.70 -0.07
C ALA A 151 7.19 -14.31 0.06
N GLU A 152 7.48 -13.68 -1.07
CA GLU A 152 7.95 -12.30 -1.13
C GLU A 152 6.75 -11.38 -1.37
N ILE A 153 6.53 -10.41 -0.47
CA ILE A 153 5.40 -9.47 -0.54
C ILE A 153 5.85 -8.03 -0.27
N GLY A 154 5.17 -7.07 -0.87
CA GLY A 154 5.36 -5.64 -0.68
C GLY A 154 4.71 -5.09 0.57
N VAL A 155 4.93 -3.80 0.81
CA VAL A 155 4.45 -3.10 2.01
C VAL A 155 2.93 -3.05 2.11
N GLU A 156 2.23 -2.84 0.99
CA GLU A 156 0.76 -2.85 0.97
C GLU A 156 0.20 -4.22 1.33
N SER A 157 0.84 -5.28 0.82
CA SER A 157 0.48 -6.66 1.14
C SER A 157 0.82 -7.04 2.57
N LEU A 158 1.82 -6.43 3.23
CA LEU A 158 2.01 -6.61 4.67
C LEU A 158 0.83 -6.07 5.48
N ARG A 159 0.31 -4.90 5.10
CA ARG A 159 -0.93 -4.37 5.71
C ARG A 159 -2.10 -5.30 5.41
N ALA A 160 -2.21 -5.78 4.16
CA ALA A 160 -3.25 -6.73 3.80
C ALA A 160 -3.17 -8.03 4.59
N LEU A 161 -1.97 -8.58 4.78
CA LEU A 161 -1.73 -9.79 5.56
C LEU A 161 -2.22 -9.63 7.00
N TYR A 162 -1.86 -8.52 7.66
CA TYR A 162 -2.32 -8.20 9.01
C TYR A 162 -3.86 -8.18 9.07
N ASN A 163 -4.50 -7.51 8.11
CA ASN A 163 -5.95 -7.40 8.06
C ASN A 163 -6.65 -8.72 7.76
N LEU A 164 -6.10 -9.56 6.87
CA LEU A 164 -6.64 -10.88 6.58
C LEU A 164 -6.55 -11.80 7.81
N TYR A 165 -5.44 -11.75 8.54
CA TYR A 165 -5.31 -12.48 9.81
C TYR A 165 -6.24 -11.94 10.91
N SER A 166 -6.59 -10.65 10.89
CA SER A 166 -7.56 -10.09 11.84
C SER A 166 -8.98 -10.65 11.69
N GLN A 167 -9.28 -11.32 10.58
CA GLN A 167 -10.53 -12.06 10.44
C GLN A 167 -10.54 -13.38 11.19
N LEU A 168 -9.37 -13.87 11.62
CA LEU A 168 -9.19 -15.13 12.32
C LEU A 168 -9.07 -14.96 13.84
N GLY A 169 -8.90 -13.73 14.32
CA GLY A 169 -8.76 -13.40 15.74
C GLY A 169 -8.00 -12.09 15.98
N ASP A 170 -7.66 -11.85 17.25
CA ASP A 170 -6.85 -10.70 17.65
C ASP A 170 -5.41 -10.90 17.15
N VAL A 171 -4.88 -9.90 16.43
CA VAL A 171 -3.55 -9.97 15.81
C VAL A 171 -2.57 -9.12 16.59
N ASP A 172 -1.55 -9.78 17.11
CA ASP A 172 -0.42 -9.16 17.80
C ASP A 172 0.88 -9.41 17.02
N TYR A 173 1.85 -8.52 17.23
CA TYR A 173 3.23 -8.70 16.80
C TYR A 173 4.13 -8.27 17.95
N ASP A 174 5.28 -8.93 18.09
CA ASP A 174 6.24 -8.58 19.14
C ASP A 174 6.73 -7.14 18.91
N GLU A 175 7.10 -6.38 19.94
CA GLU A 175 7.74 -5.06 19.78
C GLU A 175 9.27 -5.19 19.64
N ILE A 176 9.92 -4.25 18.94
CA ILE A 176 11.38 -4.17 18.92
C ILE A 176 11.80 -3.75 20.33
N GLY A 177 12.44 -4.63 21.10
CA GLY A 177 12.94 -4.32 22.45
C GLY A 177 14.03 -3.23 22.55
N ASP A 178 14.22 -2.43 21.50
CA ASP A 178 15.09 -1.26 21.41
C ASP A 178 14.19 -0.03 21.12
N GLU A 179 14.02 0.81 22.14
CA GLU A 179 13.07 1.93 22.13
C GLU A 179 13.36 2.95 21.00
N ASP A 180 14.62 3.17 20.65
CA ASP A 180 14.99 4.15 19.62
C ASP A 180 14.59 3.67 18.22
N LYS A 181 14.79 2.37 17.95
CA LYS A 181 14.39 1.74 16.67
C LYS A 181 12.88 1.62 16.55
N ASP A 182 12.21 1.18 17.62
CA ASP A 182 10.75 1.12 17.69
C ASP A 182 10.14 2.50 17.43
N ARG A 183 10.63 3.53 18.13
CA ARG A 183 10.17 4.91 17.96
C ARG A 183 10.39 5.40 16.54
N MET A 184 11.54 5.14 15.94
CA MET A 184 11.80 5.49 14.53
C MET A 184 10.81 4.80 13.59
N CYS A 185 10.58 3.49 13.74
CA CYS A 185 9.63 2.76 12.91
C CYS A 185 8.18 3.23 13.11
N LYS A 186 7.77 3.56 14.33
CA LYS A 186 6.48 4.19 14.65
C LYS A 186 6.32 5.57 13.99
N PHE A 187 7.39 6.38 13.90
CA PHE A 187 7.37 7.61 13.11
C PHE A 187 7.23 7.33 11.61
N ARG A 188 8.01 6.39 11.04
CA ARG A 188 7.92 6.06 9.61
C ARG A 188 6.53 5.54 9.22
N ALA A 189 5.94 4.73 10.09
CA ALA A 189 4.59 4.19 9.91
C ALA A 189 3.48 5.21 10.16
N GLY A 190 3.73 6.25 10.95
CA GLY A 190 2.75 7.30 11.26
C GLY A 190 1.97 7.12 12.56
N PHE A 191 2.25 6.08 13.33
CA PHE A 191 1.74 5.95 14.71
C PHE A 191 2.25 7.08 15.61
N LEU A 192 3.45 7.58 15.32
CA LEU A 192 3.98 8.84 15.85
C LEU A 192 4.11 9.86 14.72
N LYS A 193 3.75 11.11 15.01
CA LYS A 193 3.82 12.24 14.08
C LYS A 193 4.45 13.44 14.76
N PHE A 194 5.01 14.36 13.99
CA PHE A 194 5.39 15.67 14.53
C PHE A 194 4.21 16.64 14.46
N LYS A 195 4.09 17.54 15.44
CA LYS A 195 3.05 18.59 15.38
C LYS A 195 3.31 19.54 14.22
N GLU A 196 4.58 19.78 13.92
CA GLU A 196 5.07 20.66 12.87
C GLU A 196 4.81 20.12 11.45
N GLU A 197 4.33 18.87 11.30
CA GLU A 197 3.82 18.37 10.01
C GLU A 197 2.66 19.23 9.47
N GLU A 198 1.86 19.88 10.33
CA GLU A 198 0.83 20.82 9.90
C GLU A 198 1.43 22.11 9.32
N GLU A 199 2.57 22.58 9.85
CA GLU A 199 3.28 23.72 9.28
C GLU A 199 3.85 23.36 7.91
N VAL A 200 4.40 22.14 7.74
CA VAL A 200 4.84 21.64 6.43
C VAL A 200 3.68 21.70 5.43
N ARG A 201 2.51 21.17 5.77
CA ARG A 201 1.32 21.20 4.88
C ARG A 201 0.86 22.62 4.55
N LYS A 202 0.92 23.53 5.53
CA LYS A 202 0.60 24.94 5.32
C LYS A 202 1.56 25.58 4.33
N LEU A 203 2.85 25.32 4.44
CA LEU A 203 3.86 25.81 3.50
C LEU A 203 3.63 25.31 2.07
N VAL A 204 3.34 24.01 1.92
CA VAL A 204 3.00 23.42 0.62
C VAL A 204 1.81 24.16 0.00
N SER A 205 0.75 24.39 0.78
CA SER A 205 -0.46 25.09 0.32
C SER A 205 -0.22 26.57 -0.01
N GLN A 206 0.83 27.17 0.56
CA GLN A 206 1.28 28.53 0.26
C GLN A 206 2.23 28.61 -0.94
N GLY A 207 2.46 27.50 -1.66
CA GLY A 207 3.37 27.48 -2.81
C GLY A 207 4.84 27.38 -2.45
N TYR A 208 5.21 26.96 -1.23
CA TYR A 208 6.62 26.70 -0.94
C TYR A 208 7.11 25.43 -1.64
N PHE A 209 8.34 25.50 -2.15
CA PHE A 209 9.16 24.30 -2.32
C PHE A 209 9.83 23.93 -1.01
N LEU A 210 10.09 22.64 -0.85
CA LEU A 210 10.65 22.07 0.36
C LEU A 210 11.93 21.29 0.06
N LEU A 211 12.91 21.39 0.94
CA LEU A 211 14.06 20.48 1.02
C LEU A 211 14.06 19.80 2.38
N ALA A 212 14.46 18.54 2.43
CA ALA A 212 14.52 17.77 3.66
C ALA A 212 15.93 17.20 3.85
N ASP A 213 16.44 17.24 5.08
CA ASP A 213 17.72 16.64 5.43
C ASP A 213 17.63 15.10 5.51
N THR A 214 18.78 14.46 5.70
CA THR A 214 18.92 13.00 5.82
C THR A 214 18.09 12.41 6.97
N ASN A 215 18.06 13.08 8.13
CA ASN A 215 17.34 12.62 9.31
C ASN A 215 15.82 12.65 9.10
N VAL A 216 15.30 13.58 8.29
CA VAL A 216 13.88 13.64 7.93
C VAL A 216 13.49 12.44 7.06
N TYR A 217 14.30 12.06 6.06
CA TYR A 217 14.03 10.84 5.26
C TYR A 217 14.11 9.56 6.10
N ILE A 218 15.08 9.49 7.02
CA ILE A 218 15.21 8.36 7.96
C ILE A 218 13.98 8.28 8.86
N THR A 219 13.49 9.40 9.38
CA THR A 219 12.43 9.41 10.40
C THR A 219 11.03 9.31 9.81
N LEU A 220 10.72 10.05 8.74
CA LEU A 220 9.38 10.10 8.16
C LEU A 220 9.18 9.09 7.04
N GLY A 221 10.26 8.61 6.40
CA GLY A 221 10.16 7.71 5.26
C GLY A 221 9.30 8.28 4.13
N GLU A 222 8.49 7.43 3.50
CA GLU A 222 7.61 7.81 2.37
C GLU A 222 6.49 8.77 2.74
N ARG A 223 6.13 8.86 4.02
CA ARG A 223 5.12 9.83 4.48
C ARG A 223 5.55 11.26 4.14
N LEU A 224 6.85 11.52 4.09
CA LEU A 224 7.40 12.81 3.66
C LEU A 224 6.88 13.21 2.27
N GLY A 225 6.83 12.27 1.31
CA GLY A 225 6.32 12.56 -0.02
C GLY A 225 4.85 13.00 -0.01
N ARG A 226 4.02 12.34 0.80
CA ARG A 226 2.60 12.70 0.98
C ARG A 226 2.42 14.04 1.70
N LEU A 227 3.28 14.33 2.68
CA LEU A 227 3.27 15.60 3.41
C LEU A 227 3.60 16.80 2.51
N CYS A 228 4.43 16.58 1.49
CA CYS A 228 4.90 17.60 0.57
C CYS A 228 4.12 17.62 -0.76
N TRP A 229 2.95 16.99 -0.83
CA TRP A 229 2.10 16.97 -2.03
C TRP A 229 0.83 17.77 -1.80
N ASN A 230 0.40 18.50 -2.84
CA ASN A 230 -0.88 19.19 -2.88
C ASN A 230 -1.56 18.93 -4.23
N LYS A 231 -2.89 18.83 -4.24
CA LYS A 231 -3.67 18.50 -5.44
C LYS A 231 -3.57 19.56 -6.54
N GLU A 232 -3.49 20.83 -6.18
CA GLU A 232 -3.45 21.97 -7.10
C GLU A 232 -2.02 22.28 -7.54
N LEU A 233 -1.07 22.25 -6.61
CA LEU A 233 0.33 22.64 -6.85
C LEU A 233 1.25 21.46 -7.17
N GLY A 234 0.74 20.25 -7.08
CA GLY A 234 1.49 19.02 -7.28
C GLY A 234 2.51 18.74 -6.17
N PHE A 235 3.58 18.05 -6.56
CA PHE A 235 4.64 17.63 -5.66
C PHE A 235 5.63 18.78 -5.39
N ARG A 236 5.87 19.12 -4.12
CA ARG A 236 6.66 20.31 -3.71
C ARG A 236 7.98 19.99 -3.00
N LEU A 237 8.31 18.72 -2.80
CA LEU A 237 9.61 18.33 -2.24
C LEU A 237 10.66 18.20 -3.34
N LEU A 238 11.74 18.96 -3.21
CA LEU A 238 12.87 18.93 -4.14
C LEU A 238 13.87 17.83 -3.75
N ALA A 239 14.51 17.26 -4.76
CA ALA A 239 15.53 16.23 -4.60
C ALA A 239 16.90 16.86 -4.25
N SER A 240 17.22 16.88 -2.95
CA SER A 240 18.51 17.37 -2.43
C SER A 240 19.68 16.48 -2.85
N ARG A 241 20.69 17.05 -3.52
CA ARG A 241 21.96 16.40 -3.88
C ARG A 241 22.79 16.07 -2.65
N SER A 242 22.87 16.99 -1.69
CA SER A 242 23.63 16.78 -0.45
C SER A 242 23.08 15.60 0.34
N THR A 243 21.75 15.54 0.50
CA THR A 243 21.05 14.46 1.22
C THR A 243 21.19 13.12 0.51
N TYR A 244 21.04 13.10 -0.82
CA TYR A 244 21.29 11.90 -1.60
C TYR A 244 22.73 11.40 -1.44
N GLY A 245 23.70 12.30 -1.52
CA GLY A 245 25.11 12.00 -1.34
C GLY A 245 25.43 11.44 0.05
N GLU A 246 24.83 11.99 1.10
CA GLU A 246 24.99 11.47 2.46
C GLU A 246 24.41 10.05 2.59
N LEU A 247 23.15 9.85 2.21
CA LEU A 247 22.51 8.54 2.22
C LEU A 247 23.33 7.52 1.41
N LEU A 248 23.79 7.91 0.22
CA LEU A 248 24.54 7.02 -0.67
C LEU A 248 25.87 6.60 -0.07
N ASN A 249 26.58 7.52 0.58
CA ASN A 249 27.86 7.22 1.24
C ASN A 249 27.69 6.21 2.37
N TYR A 250 26.65 6.38 3.20
CA TYR A 250 26.34 5.43 4.28
C TYR A 250 25.85 4.07 3.79
N THR A 251 25.18 4.01 2.62
CA THR A 251 24.74 2.72 2.05
C THR A 251 25.80 2.01 1.20
N LYS A 252 26.86 2.70 0.75
CA LYS A 252 27.94 2.11 -0.07
C LYS A 252 29.17 1.67 0.73
N THR A 253 29.40 2.26 1.91
CA THR A 253 30.62 1.99 2.67
C THR A 253 30.44 0.78 3.58
N THR A 254 31.03 -0.36 3.20
CA THR A 254 31.02 -1.63 3.96
C THR A 254 31.87 -1.61 5.24
N GLN A 255 32.56 -0.49 5.54
CA GLN A 255 33.54 -0.40 6.64
C GLN A 255 33.00 0.16 7.96
N LYS A 256 31.82 0.80 7.97
CA LYS A 256 31.13 1.20 9.20
C LYS A 256 29.89 0.33 9.30
N GLY A 257 29.68 -0.31 10.46
CA GLY A 257 28.55 -1.23 10.68
C GLY A 257 27.27 -0.68 10.03
N GLU A 258 26.69 -1.48 9.15
CA GLU A 258 25.57 -1.10 8.30
C GLU A 258 24.37 -0.71 9.19
N ASP A 259 24.18 0.58 9.46
CA ASP A 259 23.03 1.04 10.22
C ASP A 259 21.80 1.03 9.30
N PRO A 260 20.82 0.13 9.54
CA PRO A 260 19.71 -0.07 8.61
C PRO A 260 18.87 1.18 8.35
N LYS A 261 18.94 2.17 9.25
CA LYS A 261 18.21 3.43 9.10
C LYS A 261 18.60 4.19 7.83
N PHE A 262 19.87 4.12 7.40
CA PHE A 262 20.32 4.80 6.17
C PHE A 262 19.79 4.11 4.93
N PHE A 263 19.68 2.79 4.94
CA PHE A 263 19.04 2.04 3.85
C PHE A 263 17.54 2.30 3.78
N LEU A 264 16.86 2.38 4.94
CA LEU A 264 15.47 2.81 5.03
C LEU A 264 15.27 4.25 4.53
N GLY A 265 16.20 5.16 4.84
CA GLY A 265 16.23 6.52 4.34
C GLY A 265 16.43 6.60 2.82
N MET A 266 17.40 5.84 2.29
CA MET A 266 17.69 5.75 0.86
C MET A 266 16.52 5.13 0.08
N SER A 267 15.91 4.07 0.61
CA SER A 267 14.72 3.44 0.03
C SER A 267 13.57 4.45 -0.10
N ALA A 268 13.30 5.22 0.96
CA ALA A 268 12.31 6.29 0.91
C ALA A 268 12.70 7.39 -0.10
N TYR A 269 13.96 7.83 -0.12
CA TYR A 269 14.43 8.85 -1.05
C TYR A 269 14.20 8.45 -2.51
N ARG A 270 14.65 7.24 -2.90
CA ARG A 270 14.51 6.73 -4.28
C ARG A 270 13.06 6.53 -4.70
N HIS A 271 12.20 6.11 -3.77
CA HIS A 271 10.78 5.95 -4.06
C HIS A 271 10.06 7.29 -4.25
N ILE A 272 10.36 8.25 -3.39
CA ILE A 272 9.83 9.62 -3.47
C ILE A 272 10.32 10.32 -4.75
N HIS A 273 11.62 10.18 -5.06
CA HIS A 273 12.29 10.85 -6.18
C HIS A 273 12.67 9.82 -7.26
N ARG A 274 11.76 9.58 -8.21
CA ARG A 274 11.95 8.59 -9.29
C ARG A 274 13.24 8.80 -10.11
N GLN A 275 13.72 10.04 -10.21
CA GLN A 275 15.00 10.37 -10.81
C GLN A 275 15.88 11.07 -9.76
N PRO A 276 16.81 10.35 -9.12
CA PRO A 276 17.71 10.97 -8.16
C PRO A 276 18.67 11.94 -8.87
N PRO A 277 19.18 12.96 -8.17
CA PRO A 277 20.09 13.94 -8.76
C PRO A 277 21.36 13.28 -9.33
N VAL A 278 21.76 13.71 -10.53
CA VAL A 278 23.00 13.26 -11.18
C VAL A 278 24.21 13.97 -10.56
N GLY A 279 25.20 13.19 -10.11
CA GLY A 279 26.49 13.69 -9.58
C GLY A 279 26.69 13.43 -8.08
N GLN A 280 27.86 12.92 -7.69
CA GLN A 280 28.22 12.75 -6.28
C GLN A 280 28.71 14.07 -5.70
N VAL A 281 27.89 14.69 -4.84
CA VAL A 281 28.35 15.72 -3.91
C VAL A 281 28.49 15.05 -2.55
N GLY A 282 29.65 15.16 -1.87
CA GLY A 282 29.77 14.64 -0.51
C GLY A 282 28.74 15.32 0.40
N GLY A 283 27.99 14.57 1.21
CA GLY A 283 26.93 15.14 2.05
C GLY A 283 27.44 15.80 3.34
N SER A 284 26.84 16.92 3.73
CA SER A 284 26.96 17.53 5.06
C SER A 284 25.86 18.57 5.29
N ASP A 285 25.61 18.94 6.55
CA ASP A 285 24.69 20.02 6.92
C ASP A 285 25.05 21.35 6.26
N VAL A 286 26.35 21.68 6.20
CA VAL A 286 26.85 22.90 5.54
C VAL A 286 26.46 22.91 4.07
N LYS A 287 26.74 21.82 3.35
CA LYS A 287 26.44 21.70 1.92
C LYS A 287 24.94 21.66 1.65
N PHE A 288 24.16 21.09 2.56
CA PHE A 288 22.71 21.09 2.45
C PHE A 288 22.12 22.50 2.54
N ILE A 289 22.63 23.34 3.46
CA ILE A 289 22.18 24.73 3.57
C ILE A 289 22.70 25.58 2.39
N GLU A 290 23.93 25.35 1.92
CA GLU A 290 24.45 26.00 0.72
C GLU A 290 23.61 25.68 -0.53
N GLU A 291 23.22 24.41 -0.69
CA GLU A 291 22.31 23.96 -1.74
C GLU A 291 20.95 24.65 -1.63
N ALA A 292 20.36 24.70 -0.43
CA ALA A 292 19.09 25.39 -0.21
C ALA A 292 19.17 26.88 -0.55
N LYS A 293 20.27 27.55 -0.17
CA LYS A 293 20.49 28.96 -0.48
C LYS A 293 20.67 29.22 -1.98
N ALA A 294 21.39 28.34 -2.68
CA ALA A 294 21.55 28.42 -4.12
C ALA A 294 20.20 28.26 -4.83
N LEU A 295 19.44 27.21 -4.49
CA LEU A 295 18.13 26.95 -5.05
C LEU A 295 17.15 28.10 -4.80
N LYS A 296 17.13 28.68 -3.60
CA LYS A 296 16.29 29.84 -3.27
C LYS A 296 16.53 31.05 -4.19
N LYS A 297 17.74 31.21 -4.74
CA LYS A 297 18.06 32.30 -5.69
C LYS A 297 17.60 32.00 -7.11
N GLU A 298 17.49 30.72 -7.47
CA GLU A 298 17.22 30.27 -8.84
C GLU A 298 15.74 29.97 -9.08
N ILE A 299 15.02 29.55 -8.03
CA ILE A 299 13.60 29.23 -8.14
C ILE A 299 12.74 30.47 -7.87
N PRO A 300 11.67 30.71 -8.64
CA PRO A 300 10.79 31.86 -8.48
C PRO A 300 9.90 31.77 -7.22
N ASP A 301 9.61 30.54 -6.79
CA ASP A 301 8.77 30.24 -5.64
C ASP A 301 9.56 30.28 -4.33
N PRO A 302 8.92 30.50 -3.17
CA PRO A 302 9.62 30.49 -1.89
C PRO A 302 10.10 29.07 -1.52
N LEU A 303 11.25 29.00 -0.83
CA LEU A 303 11.85 27.75 -0.36
C LEU A 303 11.84 27.67 1.17
N ALA A 304 11.54 26.49 1.71
CA ALA A 304 11.78 26.15 3.10
C ALA A 304 12.52 24.81 3.25
N VAL A 305 13.22 24.66 4.37
CA VAL A 305 13.93 23.45 4.77
C VAL A 305 13.18 22.77 5.89
N ILE A 306 13.14 21.44 5.87
CA ILE A 306 12.63 20.58 6.94
C ILE A 306 13.84 19.87 7.55
N THR A 307 13.96 19.95 8.88
CA THR A 307 15.08 19.34 9.60
C THR A 307 14.64 18.81 10.96
N ARG A 308 15.40 17.84 11.48
CA ARG A 308 15.34 17.43 12.90
C ARG A 308 16.47 18.02 13.74
N ASP A 309 17.42 18.70 13.10
CA ASP A 309 18.62 19.23 13.73
C ASP A 309 18.46 20.73 14.03
N GLN A 310 18.60 21.07 15.31
CA GLN A 310 18.48 22.45 15.79
C GLN A 310 19.58 23.36 15.22
N GLY A 311 20.78 22.84 14.98
CA GLY A 311 21.90 23.50 14.33
C GLY A 311 21.62 23.77 12.85
N VAL A 312 21.07 22.80 12.12
CA VAL A 312 20.63 22.99 10.73
C VAL A 312 19.57 24.09 10.65
N LYS A 313 18.58 24.10 11.56
CA LYS A 313 17.59 25.19 11.64
C LYS A 313 18.24 26.56 11.86
N ARG A 314 19.13 26.67 12.85
CA ARG A 314 19.83 27.94 13.15
C ARG A 314 20.67 28.44 11.97
N SER A 315 21.32 27.51 11.26
CA SER A 315 22.13 27.83 10.07
C SER A 315 21.24 28.27 8.89
N ALA A 316 20.11 27.60 8.66
CA ALA A 316 19.15 28.00 7.63
C ALA A 316 18.59 29.40 7.90
N ASP A 317 18.12 29.64 9.13
CA ASP A 317 17.52 30.93 9.53
C ASP A 317 18.54 32.07 9.41
N SER A 318 19.80 31.87 9.81
CA SER A 318 20.87 32.87 9.70
C SER A 318 21.25 33.20 8.24
N GLN A 319 21.05 32.25 7.33
CA GLN A 319 21.26 32.42 5.89
C GLN A 319 19.98 32.86 5.15
N GLY A 320 18.92 33.20 5.90
CA GLY A 320 17.65 33.70 5.36
C GLY A 320 16.81 32.62 4.68
N VAL A 321 17.05 31.34 4.91
CA VAL A 321 16.23 30.23 4.42
C VAL A 321 15.26 29.83 5.52
N LYS A 322 13.95 29.81 5.24
CA LYS A 322 12.94 29.42 6.22
C LYS A 322 13.16 27.95 6.63
N ALA A 323 13.19 27.64 7.92
CA ALA A 323 13.34 26.26 8.39
C ALA A 323 12.25 25.83 9.38
N VAL A 324 11.66 24.66 9.10
CA VAL A 324 10.74 23.92 9.99
C VAL A 324 11.54 22.87 10.75
N LEU A 325 11.57 22.97 12.07
CA LEU A 325 12.18 21.96 12.94
C LEU A 325 11.12 20.97 13.41
N LEU A 326 11.34 19.70 13.16
CA LEU A 326 10.46 18.63 13.63
C LEU A 326 10.90 18.18 15.03
N SER A 327 10.17 18.58 16.06
CA SER A 327 10.58 18.37 17.46
C SER A 327 9.47 17.80 18.34
N GLU A 328 8.26 18.34 18.25
CA GLU A 328 7.16 17.98 19.14
C GLU A 328 6.41 16.75 18.64
N THR A 329 6.37 15.69 19.45
CA THR A 329 5.71 14.43 19.09
C THR A 329 4.21 14.47 19.43
N LYS A 330 3.36 13.92 18.55
CA LYS A 330 1.94 13.61 18.78
C LYS A 330 1.63 12.18 18.32
N LYS A 331 0.56 11.58 18.88
CA LYS A 331 0.02 10.31 18.37
C LYS A 331 -0.69 10.54 17.03
N GLY A 332 -0.70 9.52 16.18
CA GLY A 332 -1.47 9.53 14.94
C GLY A 332 -1.92 8.14 14.53
N GLU A 333 -2.70 8.10 13.45
CA GLU A 333 -3.04 6.86 12.75
C GLU A 333 -1.87 6.46 11.85
N GLY A 334 -1.38 5.24 12.07
CA GLY A 334 -0.24 4.67 11.37
C GLY A 334 -0.62 3.53 10.42
N ASP A 335 0.33 3.16 9.57
CA ASP A 335 0.23 2.05 8.62
C ASP A 335 1.01 0.85 9.15
N ILE A 336 0.30 -0.21 9.54
CA ILE A 336 0.91 -1.42 10.10
C ILE A 336 1.87 -2.10 9.11
N GLY A 337 1.58 -2.06 7.81
CA GLY A 337 2.47 -2.63 6.80
C GLY A 337 3.82 -1.90 6.75
N GLN A 338 3.81 -0.57 6.87
CA GLN A 338 5.03 0.24 6.96
C GLN A 338 5.79 0.00 8.27
N LEU A 339 5.09 -0.26 9.36
CA LEU A 339 5.72 -0.62 10.63
C LEU A 339 6.45 -1.95 10.49
N LEU A 340 5.74 -3.02 10.13
CA LEU A 340 6.30 -4.36 9.94
C LEU A 340 7.48 -4.36 8.94
N PHE A 341 7.36 -3.59 7.84
CA PHE A 341 8.44 -3.39 6.89
C PHE A 341 9.68 -2.72 7.50
N CYS A 342 9.50 -1.70 8.33
CA CYS A 342 10.62 -1.04 9.00
C CYS A 342 11.29 -1.96 10.02
N GLU A 343 10.48 -2.67 10.80
CA GLU A 343 10.99 -3.55 11.85
C GLU A 343 11.77 -4.74 11.30
N SER A 344 11.40 -5.23 10.12
CA SER A 344 12.08 -6.34 9.46
C SER A 344 13.55 -6.04 9.14
N PHE A 345 14.00 -4.78 9.13
CA PHE A 345 15.41 -4.45 8.91
C PHE A 345 16.28 -4.75 10.14
N TYR A 346 15.65 -4.83 11.32
CA TYR A 346 16.36 -4.99 12.58
C TYR A 346 16.32 -6.44 13.07
N ARG A 347 15.21 -7.13 12.84
CA ARG A 347 14.96 -8.49 13.33
C ARG A 347 13.92 -9.20 12.47
N ASP A 348 13.67 -10.45 12.79
CA ASP A 348 12.45 -11.09 12.34
C ASP A 348 11.25 -10.59 13.17
N VAL A 349 10.09 -10.44 12.55
CA VAL A 349 8.85 -10.00 13.22
C VAL A 349 7.85 -11.15 13.21
N GLU A 350 7.44 -11.59 14.39
CA GLU A 350 6.44 -12.65 14.56
C GLU A 350 5.03 -12.06 14.53
N ILE A 351 4.15 -12.63 13.69
CA ILE A 351 2.74 -12.27 13.62
C ILE A 351 1.94 -13.39 14.27
N ARG A 352 1.23 -13.05 15.35
CA ARG A 352 0.44 -13.98 16.16
C ARG A 352 -1.04 -13.67 16.03
N VAL A 353 -1.87 -14.71 15.98
CA VAL A 353 -3.34 -14.60 16.03
C VAL A 353 -3.81 -15.35 17.27
N ASN A 354 -4.48 -14.65 18.18
CA ASN A 354 -4.87 -15.18 19.49
C ASN A 354 -3.68 -15.85 20.23
N GLY A 355 -2.48 -15.26 20.12
CA GLY A 355 -1.24 -15.77 20.72
C GLY A 355 -0.51 -16.90 19.95
N GLU A 356 -1.16 -17.53 18.96
CA GLU A 356 -0.55 -18.58 18.13
C GLU A 356 0.24 -17.95 16.98
N LEU A 357 1.44 -18.47 16.70
CA LEU A 357 2.31 -17.95 15.63
C LEU A 357 1.80 -18.37 14.24
N PHE A 358 1.40 -17.40 13.43
CA PHE A 358 0.84 -17.63 12.08
C PHE A 358 1.88 -17.42 10.98
N ALA A 359 2.68 -16.36 11.10
CA ALA A 359 3.71 -16.01 10.13
C ALA A 359 4.87 -15.27 10.79
N LYS A 360 5.98 -15.21 10.07
CA LYS A 360 7.19 -14.51 10.48
C LYS A 360 7.71 -13.67 9.31
N VAL A 361 7.71 -12.36 9.45
CA VAL A 361 8.37 -11.45 8.51
C VAL A 361 9.86 -11.55 8.76
N LEU A 362 10.61 -12.08 7.80
CA LEU A 362 12.03 -12.37 7.98
C LEU A 362 12.88 -11.12 7.89
N LYS A 363 13.98 -11.13 8.64
CA LYS A 363 14.93 -10.03 8.67
C LYS A 363 15.44 -9.75 7.28
N SER A 364 15.14 -8.56 6.79
CA SER A 364 15.42 -8.14 5.42
C SER A 364 16.84 -7.60 5.30
N LYS A 365 17.55 -8.05 4.26
CA LYS A 365 18.85 -7.49 3.86
C LYS A 365 18.62 -6.54 2.69
N PHE A 366 18.26 -5.30 3.02
CA PHE A 366 18.20 -4.15 2.11
C PHE A 366 17.48 -4.38 0.77
N PRO A 367 16.18 -4.70 0.78
CA PRO A 367 15.41 -4.91 -0.43
C PRO A 367 15.25 -3.61 -1.22
N GLU A 368 15.87 -3.52 -2.41
CA GLU A 368 15.72 -2.37 -3.30
C GLU A 368 14.25 -2.18 -3.77
N GLU A 369 13.47 -3.26 -3.79
CA GLU A 369 12.07 -3.27 -4.25
C GLU A 369 11.02 -3.07 -3.15
N ARG A 370 11.43 -2.75 -1.92
CA ARG A 370 10.52 -2.63 -0.76
C ARG A 370 9.63 -3.84 -0.53
N LYS A 371 10.18 -5.03 -0.79
CA LYS A 371 9.54 -6.30 -0.46
C LYS A 371 10.26 -6.97 0.68
N VAL A 372 9.55 -7.85 1.38
CA VAL A 372 10.09 -8.67 2.46
C VAL A 372 9.72 -10.12 2.22
N GLU A 373 10.58 -11.02 2.70
CA GLU A 373 10.26 -12.45 2.74
C GLU A 373 9.44 -12.75 3.99
N VAL A 374 8.30 -13.42 3.83
CA VAL A 374 7.45 -13.86 4.93
C VAL A 374 7.42 -15.38 4.94
N GLU A 375 7.77 -15.97 6.08
CA GLU A 375 7.67 -17.41 6.33
C GLU A 375 6.36 -17.73 7.04
N VAL A 376 5.60 -18.68 6.48
CA VAL A 376 4.31 -19.12 7.02
C VAL A 376 4.53 -20.22 8.05
N MET A 377 3.96 -20.04 9.23
CA MET A 377 4.02 -21.02 10.32
C MET A 377 2.75 -21.86 10.39
N LYS A 378 1.61 -21.30 9.98
CA LYS A 378 0.32 -22.01 9.89
C LYS A 378 -0.12 -22.22 8.44
N ALA A 379 0.21 -23.40 7.90
CA ALA A 379 0.07 -23.71 6.47
C ALA A 379 -1.37 -23.63 5.94
N GLU A 380 -2.38 -23.85 6.79
CA GLU A 380 -3.79 -23.71 6.43
C GLU A 380 -4.25 -22.26 6.20
N TYR A 381 -3.40 -21.27 6.52
CA TYR A 381 -3.64 -19.85 6.26
C TYR A 381 -2.41 -19.19 5.58
N ASN A 382 -1.96 -19.78 4.48
CA ASN A 382 -0.85 -19.27 3.67
C ASN A 382 -1.26 -18.06 2.79
N TYR A 383 -1.80 -17.03 3.44
CA TYR A 383 -2.15 -15.76 2.82
C TYR A 383 -0.94 -14.97 2.27
N PRO A 384 0.29 -15.08 2.82
CA PRO A 384 1.47 -14.48 2.19
C PRO A 384 1.68 -14.96 0.74
N TYR A 385 1.52 -16.26 0.48
CA TYR A 385 1.61 -16.78 -0.89
C TYR A 385 0.51 -16.22 -1.80
N VAL A 386 -0.73 -16.19 -1.31
CA VAL A 386 -1.88 -15.63 -2.05
C VAL A 386 -1.62 -14.17 -2.41
N LEU A 387 -1.17 -13.35 -1.45
CA LEU A 387 -0.88 -11.93 -1.67
C LEU A 387 0.28 -11.73 -2.66
N SER A 388 1.31 -12.57 -2.61
CA SER A 388 2.40 -12.56 -3.59
C SER A 388 1.89 -12.80 -5.01
N LYS A 389 0.98 -13.77 -5.20
CA LYS A 389 0.34 -14.03 -6.49
C LYS A 389 -0.60 -12.91 -6.93
N LEU A 390 -1.34 -12.30 -6.00
CA LEU A 390 -2.13 -11.11 -6.31
C LEU A 390 -1.25 -9.95 -6.77
N GLU A 391 -0.11 -9.70 -6.14
CA GLU A 391 0.84 -8.68 -6.61
C GLU A 391 1.37 -8.97 -8.02
N GLU A 392 1.72 -10.21 -8.34
CA GLU A 392 2.15 -10.61 -9.69
C GLU A 392 1.06 -10.27 -10.74
N VAL A 393 -0.21 -10.61 -10.44
CA VAL A 393 -1.36 -10.33 -11.31
C VAL A 393 -1.57 -8.82 -11.52
N LEU A 394 -1.38 -8.03 -10.47
CA LEU A 394 -1.55 -6.58 -10.54
C LEU A 394 -0.37 -5.87 -11.24
N ARG A 395 0.84 -6.40 -11.15
CA ARG A 395 2.06 -5.85 -11.80
C ARG A 395 2.17 -6.19 -13.27
N GLY A 396 1.64 -7.34 -13.72
CA GLY A 396 1.74 -7.84 -15.09
C GLY A 396 1.13 -6.98 -16.21
N LYS A 397 0.76 -5.72 -15.94
CA LYS A 397 0.23 -4.76 -16.92
C LYS A 397 0.88 -3.36 -16.91
N ASP A 398 1.92 -3.15 -16.11
CA ASP A 398 2.73 -1.91 -16.17
C ASP A 398 3.96 -2.04 -17.12
N SER A 399 4.03 -3.09 -17.94
CA SER A 399 5.09 -3.31 -18.95
C SER A 399 4.61 -3.03 -20.37
#